data_AF-A0A9D7R748-F1
#
_entry.id   AF-A0A9D7R748-F1
#
_cell.length_a   1.000
_cell.length_b   1.000
_cell.length_c   1.000
_cell.angle_alpha   90.00
_cell.angle_beta   90.00
_cell.angle_gamma   90.00
#
_symmetry.space_group_name_H-M   'P 1'
#
loop_
_entity.id
_entity.type
_entity.pdbx_description
1 polymer ?
#
loop_
_entity_poly.entity_id
_entity_poly.type
_entity_poly.pdbx_seq_one_letter_code
_entity_poly.pdbx_strand_id
1 'polypeptide(L)'
;MTATKAAPALDEILATLQKAYRKPKIHESTDAMEQLLYAVLMKWYPAAKCEAVIQAFRQEFVDWNELRVSHVTEIEPVLQRLELEDVHPPSHAVREALVGFHLQRNDLEPEFLNEMSAEERERFWSAVPTLDAAMIHYLALSREPAGTIVHQVDLARVAQRLGLIGKSSSSKKTVKDLEDLGAELDRLQLQLGLVRIGIETCDARNPACDLCKLASFCPMSEKVIAEKKQAEKKAAEARAAEARAAEAARLAAEKVAAKEREKAEKLAAKEAAIAAKEKAKADAEHAKQEKLKAAEKAKADKKAADEKAKAAAEKKKAEEKAREDKKAREAAAKAEKKAAEKLAAEKKAADKKAAEKKAAEKKAAEKKAGAAHAAKKSDGAKKSSGAKKSGSKKR
;
A
#
# COMPACT_ATOMS: atom_id res chain seq x y z
N MET A 1 -40.41 -48.05 10.60
CA MET A 1 -41.11 -46.94 11.26
C MET A 1 -40.20 -46.42 12.35
N THR A 2 -39.68 -45.21 12.21
CA THR A 2 -38.87 -44.53 13.24
C THR A 2 -39.79 -43.78 14.19
N ALA A 3 -39.53 -43.85 15.49
CA ALA A 3 -40.43 -43.30 16.50
C ALA A 3 -40.65 -41.78 16.32
N THR A 4 -41.88 -41.39 16.05
CA THR A 4 -42.32 -40.00 16.17
C THR A 4 -42.18 -39.60 17.64
N LYS A 5 -41.25 -38.69 17.97
CA LYS A 5 -41.37 -37.92 19.22
C LYS A 5 -42.78 -37.35 19.25
N ALA A 6 -43.50 -37.49 20.36
CA ALA A 6 -44.80 -36.84 20.51
C ALA A 6 -44.66 -35.35 20.16
N ALA A 7 -45.61 -34.81 19.40
CA ALA A 7 -45.62 -33.38 19.09
C ALA A 7 -45.60 -32.63 20.44
N PRO A 8 -44.58 -31.78 20.69
CA PRO A 8 -44.37 -31.20 22.00
C PRO A 8 -45.53 -30.30 22.38
N ALA A 9 -45.89 -30.28 23.66
CA ALA A 9 -47.01 -29.49 24.14
C ALA A 9 -46.79 -28.01 23.79
N LEU A 10 -47.83 -27.37 23.26
CA LEU A 10 -47.74 -25.97 22.81
C LEU A 10 -47.40 -25.03 23.97
N ASP A 11 -47.81 -25.40 25.19
CA ASP A 11 -47.45 -24.73 26.45
C ASP A 11 -45.95 -24.77 26.76
N GLU A 12 -45.24 -25.87 26.43
CA GLU A 12 -43.77 -25.95 26.60
C GLU A 12 -43.05 -25.01 25.62
N ILE A 13 -43.58 -24.88 24.39
CA ILE A 13 -43.07 -23.92 23.41
C ILE A 13 -43.35 -22.48 23.90
N LEU A 14 -44.56 -22.18 24.35
CA LEU A 14 -44.93 -20.86 24.89
C LEU A 14 -44.08 -20.48 26.11
N ALA A 15 -43.90 -21.39 27.07
CA ALA A 15 -43.05 -21.18 28.25
C ALA A 15 -41.58 -20.97 27.86
N THR A 16 -41.08 -21.69 26.84
CA THR A 16 -39.72 -21.51 26.33
C THR A 16 -39.55 -20.16 25.61
N LEU A 17 -40.53 -19.73 24.82
CA LEU A 17 -40.55 -18.41 24.18
C LEU A 17 -40.62 -17.29 25.23
N GLN A 18 -41.47 -17.40 26.24
CA GLN A 18 -41.58 -16.44 27.34
C GLN A 18 -40.27 -16.34 28.13
N LYS A 19 -39.61 -17.47 28.40
CA LYS A 19 -38.29 -17.50 29.06
C LYS A 19 -37.18 -16.89 28.21
N ALA A 20 -37.22 -17.05 26.89
CA ALA A 20 -36.22 -16.51 25.97
C ALA A 20 -36.41 -15.01 25.68
N TYR A 21 -37.65 -14.53 25.60
CA TYR A 21 -37.98 -13.23 25.00
C TYR A 21 -38.74 -12.26 25.91
N ARG A 22 -39.07 -12.67 27.15
CA ARG A 22 -40.07 -12.06 28.04
C ARG A 22 -41.49 -12.17 27.46
N LYS A 23 -42.51 -12.05 28.31
CA LYS A 23 -43.91 -11.97 27.85
C LYS A 23 -44.14 -10.64 27.14
N PRO A 24 -44.55 -10.61 25.85
CA PRO A 24 -44.91 -9.37 25.19
C PRO A 24 -46.24 -8.83 25.72
N LYS A 25 -46.41 -7.52 25.56
CA LYS A 25 -47.61 -6.72 25.82
C LYS A 25 -47.73 -5.74 24.66
N ILE A 26 -48.92 -5.56 24.09
CA ILE A 26 -49.19 -4.38 23.25
C ILE A 26 -49.30 -3.18 24.19
N HIS A 27 -48.48 -2.16 23.96
CA HIS A 27 -48.50 -0.91 24.72
C HIS A 27 -49.91 -0.28 24.68
N GLU A 28 -50.32 0.36 25.77
CA GLU A 28 -51.72 0.78 25.97
C GLU A 28 -52.12 2.03 25.17
N SER A 29 -51.14 2.77 24.64
CA SER A 29 -51.38 3.98 23.86
C SER A 29 -51.95 3.70 22.46
N THR A 30 -52.88 4.54 22.02
CA THR A 30 -53.42 4.53 20.65
C THR A 30 -52.55 5.31 19.66
N ASP A 31 -51.59 6.13 20.12
CA ASP A 31 -50.61 6.83 19.27
C ASP A 31 -49.66 5.80 18.62
N ALA A 32 -49.65 5.75 17.28
CA ALA A 32 -48.78 4.80 16.58
C ALA A 32 -47.29 5.18 16.65
N MET A 33 -46.96 6.43 16.98
CA MET A 33 -45.59 6.86 17.25
C MET A 33 -45.12 6.33 18.61
N GLU A 34 -45.98 6.32 19.64
CA GLU A 34 -45.66 5.63 20.91
C GLU A 34 -45.54 4.12 20.73
N GLN A 35 -46.37 3.51 19.88
CA GLN A 35 -46.20 2.11 19.48
C GLN A 35 -44.86 1.87 18.75
N LEU A 36 -44.46 2.76 17.84
CA LEU A 36 -43.16 2.71 17.15
C LEU A 36 -41.99 2.78 18.13
N LEU A 37 -42.01 3.75 19.05
CA LEU A 37 -40.99 3.88 20.09
C LEU A 37 -40.96 2.65 21.01
N TYR A 38 -42.11 2.11 21.40
CA TYR A 38 -42.18 0.89 22.21
C TYR A 38 -41.62 -0.33 21.46
N ALA A 39 -41.98 -0.51 20.18
CA ALA A 39 -41.49 -1.60 19.33
C ALA A 39 -39.96 -1.60 19.19
N VAL A 40 -39.36 -0.41 19.10
CA VAL A 40 -37.90 -0.23 19.14
C VAL A 40 -37.37 -0.56 20.54
N LEU A 41 -37.85 0.11 21.59
CA LEU A 41 -37.31 0.02 22.96
C LEU A 41 -37.42 -1.39 23.58
N MET A 42 -38.46 -2.17 23.24
CA MET A 42 -38.69 -3.53 23.77
C MET A 42 -37.66 -4.59 23.30
N LYS A 43 -36.69 -4.19 22.48
CA LYS A 43 -35.49 -4.98 22.13
C LYS A 43 -34.42 -4.92 23.21
N TRP A 44 -34.33 -3.81 23.94
CA TRP A 44 -33.40 -3.61 25.06
C TRP A 44 -34.12 -3.80 26.41
N TYR A 45 -35.18 -3.03 26.63
CA TYR A 45 -35.74 -2.83 27.97
C TYR A 45 -36.98 -3.69 28.28
N PRO A 46 -37.29 -3.96 29.56
CA PRO A 46 -38.59 -4.49 29.98
C PRO A 46 -39.73 -3.49 29.71
N ALA A 47 -40.96 -3.96 29.57
CA ALA A 47 -42.14 -3.15 29.24
C ALA A 47 -42.26 -1.85 30.06
N ALA A 48 -42.22 -1.95 31.40
CA ALA A 48 -42.32 -0.79 32.29
C ALA A 48 -41.18 0.24 32.11
N LYS A 49 -39.97 -0.18 31.71
CA LYS A 49 -38.87 0.73 31.37
C LYS A 49 -39.05 1.34 29.98
N CYS A 50 -39.67 0.63 29.02
CA CYS A 50 -40.06 1.23 27.73
C CYS A 50 -41.14 2.31 27.93
N GLU A 51 -42.15 2.01 28.74
CA GLU A 51 -43.26 2.92 29.09
C GLU A 51 -42.73 4.18 29.79
N ALA A 52 -41.80 4.02 30.74
CA ALA A 52 -41.13 5.15 31.40
C ALA A 52 -40.30 6.03 30.42
N VAL A 53 -39.59 5.43 29.45
CA VAL A 53 -38.82 6.18 28.44
C VAL A 53 -39.73 7.01 27.54
N ILE A 54 -40.83 6.43 27.05
CA ILE A 54 -41.80 7.13 26.20
C ILE A 54 -42.44 8.30 26.98
N GLN A 55 -42.82 8.07 28.24
CA GLN A 55 -43.35 9.11 29.11
C GLN A 55 -42.33 10.22 29.44
N ALA A 56 -41.04 9.89 29.58
CA ALA A 56 -39.99 10.89 29.77
C ALA A 56 -39.72 11.70 28.49
N PHE A 57 -39.77 11.07 27.30
CA PHE A 57 -39.69 11.80 26.03
C PHE A 57 -40.85 12.78 25.85
N ARG A 58 -42.09 12.40 26.21
CA ARG A 58 -43.27 13.30 26.25
C ARG A 58 -43.16 14.49 27.22
N GLN A 59 -42.18 14.46 28.13
CA GLN A 59 -41.96 15.52 29.13
C GLN A 59 -40.75 16.41 28.79
N GLU A 60 -39.76 15.87 28.08
CA GLU A 60 -38.56 16.62 27.68
C GLU A 60 -38.70 17.30 26.31
N PHE A 61 -39.39 16.65 25.36
CA PHE A 61 -39.55 17.13 23.98
C PHE A 61 -40.99 17.59 23.71
N VAL A 62 -41.13 18.68 22.95
CA VAL A 62 -42.41 19.30 22.59
C VAL A 62 -43.23 18.37 21.70
N ASP A 63 -42.59 17.72 20.73
CA ASP A 63 -43.20 16.75 19.83
C ASP A 63 -42.20 15.68 19.34
N TRP A 64 -42.71 14.71 18.59
CA TRP A 64 -41.89 13.62 18.03
C TRP A 64 -40.93 14.08 16.92
N ASN A 65 -41.16 15.26 16.32
CA ASN A 65 -40.32 15.83 15.28
C ASN A 65 -39.11 16.56 15.89
N GLU A 66 -39.22 17.14 17.08
CA GLU A 66 -38.08 17.60 17.87
C GLU A 66 -37.15 16.43 18.22
N LEU A 67 -37.67 15.38 18.86
CA LEU A 67 -36.93 14.15 19.19
C LEU A 67 -36.27 13.48 17.97
N ARG A 68 -36.86 13.64 16.78
CA ARG A 68 -36.29 13.16 15.49
C ARG A 68 -35.06 13.95 15.05
N VAL A 69 -35.01 15.26 15.31
CA VAL A 69 -33.92 16.15 14.86
C VAL A 69 -32.87 16.45 15.93
N SER A 70 -33.16 16.20 17.21
CA SER A 70 -32.18 16.25 18.30
C SER A 70 -30.95 15.39 18.01
N HIS A 71 -29.81 15.73 18.61
CA HIS A 71 -28.62 14.90 18.61
C HIS A 71 -28.80 13.72 19.60
N VAL A 72 -28.20 12.57 19.31
CA VAL A 72 -28.28 11.38 20.18
C VAL A 72 -27.79 11.69 21.61
N THR A 73 -26.80 12.58 21.73
CA THR A 73 -26.26 13.10 23.01
C THR A 73 -27.24 13.95 23.83
N GLU A 74 -28.35 14.41 23.24
CA GLU A 74 -29.44 15.13 23.92
C GLU A 74 -30.56 14.15 24.35
N ILE A 75 -30.67 13.01 23.66
CA ILE A 75 -31.62 11.92 23.96
C ILE A 75 -31.10 11.04 25.10
N GLU A 76 -29.80 10.74 25.13
CA GLU A 76 -29.16 9.90 26.14
C GLU A 76 -29.40 10.34 27.61
N PRO A 77 -29.32 11.64 27.99
CA PRO A 77 -29.62 12.10 29.35
C PRO A 77 -31.06 11.81 29.82
N VAL A 78 -32.01 11.66 28.90
CA VAL A 78 -33.39 11.25 29.24
C VAL A 78 -33.41 9.80 29.70
N LEU A 79 -32.70 8.91 28.99
CA LEU A 79 -32.59 7.50 29.36
C LEU A 79 -31.72 7.29 30.61
N GLN A 80 -30.65 8.08 30.79
CA GLN A 80 -29.77 8.00 31.95
C GLN A 80 -30.49 8.34 33.27
N ARG A 81 -31.41 9.32 33.25
CA ARG A 81 -32.29 9.65 34.40
C ARG A 81 -33.23 8.50 34.81
N LEU A 82 -33.43 7.49 33.96
CA LEU A 82 -34.28 6.32 34.22
C LEU A 82 -33.47 5.06 34.64
N GLU A 83 -32.20 5.26 35.03
CA GLU A 83 -31.28 4.18 35.46
C GLU A 83 -31.19 3.06 34.41
N LEU A 84 -30.94 3.45 33.16
CA LEU A 84 -30.80 2.55 32.02
C LEU A 84 -29.33 2.33 31.67
N GLU A 85 -28.99 1.08 31.40
CA GLU A 85 -27.67 0.65 30.91
C GLU A 85 -27.64 0.72 29.38
N ASP A 86 -26.46 0.96 28.80
CA ASP A 86 -26.19 1.02 27.35
C ASP A 86 -27.22 1.86 26.56
N VAL A 87 -27.34 3.15 26.95
CA VAL A 87 -28.38 4.06 26.42
C VAL A 87 -28.15 4.53 24.98
N HIS A 88 -26.91 4.48 24.48
CA HIS A 88 -26.56 5.05 23.18
C HIS A 88 -27.20 4.30 21.99
N PRO A 89 -27.11 2.96 21.88
CA PRO A 89 -27.80 2.21 20.83
C PRO A 89 -29.33 2.41 20.77
N PRO A 90 -30.11 2.35 21.89
CA PRO A 90 -31.55 2.61 21.84
C PRO A 90 -31.88 4.08 21.55
N SER A 91 -31.13 5.07 22.07
CA SER A 91 -31.32 6.49 21.70
C SER A 91 -31.13 6.71 20.19
N HIS A 92 -30.09 6.09 19.61
CA HIS A 92 -29.85 6.13 18.16
C HIS A 92 -30.98 5.43 17.37
N ALA A 93 -31.42 4.25 17.82
CA ALA A 93 -32.46 3.47 17.15
C ALA A 93 -33.83 4.16 17.19
N VAL A 94 -34.19 4.79 18.31
CA VAL A 94 -35.40 5.64 18.45
C VAL A 94 -35.38 6.76 17.41
N ARG A 95 -34.30 7.55 17.39
CA ARG A 95 -34.17 8.69 16.49
C ARG A 95 -34.23 8.27 15.02
N GLU A 96 -33.50 7.23 14.63
CA GLU A 96 -33.49 6.72 13.25
C GLU A 96 -34.82 6.06 12.84
N ALA A 97 -35.61 5.50 13.77
CA ALA A 97 -36.97 5.05 13.47
C ALA A 97 -37.93 6.22 13.15
N LEU A 98 -37.83 7.33 13.90
CA LEU A 98 -38.57 8.56 13.60
C LEU A 98 -38.13 9.19 12.28
N VAL A 99 -36.82 9.21 11.98
CA VAL A 99 -36.29 9.65 10.68
C VAL A 99 -36.81 8.74 9.57
N GLY A 100 -36.76 7.43 9.75
CA GLY A 100 -37.22 6.45 8.76
C GLY A 100 -38.72 6.52 8.46
N PHE A 101 -39.57 6.79 9.47
CA PHE A 101 -41.00 7.07 9.24
C PHE A 101 -41.19 8.38 8.48
N HIS A 102 -40.55 9.46 8.93
CA HIS A 102 -40.66 10.78 8.30
C HIS A 102 -40.26 10.75 6.83
N LEU A 103 -39.23 9.98 6.45
CA LEU A 103 -38.81 9.83 5.05
C LEU A 103 -39.87 9.17 4.14
N GLN A 104 -40.88 8.47 4.69
CA GLN A 104 -41.97 7.88 3.90
C GLN A 104 -43.16 8.84 3.66
N ARG A 105 -43.32 9.88 4.48
CA ARG A 105 -44.50 10.78 4.46
C ARG A 105 -44.18 12.27 4.41
N ASN A 106 -42.95 12.67 4.75
CA ASN A 106 -42.52 14.03 5.10
C ASN A 106 -43.19 14.61 6.36
N ASP A 107 -43.81 13.76 7.18
CA ASP A 107 -44.46 14.12 8.44
C ASP A 107 -44.42 12.95 9.45
N LEU A 108 -44.87 13.18 10.68
CA LEU A 108 -45.03 12.17 11.74
C LEU A 108 -46.49 11.90 12.13
N GLU A 109 -47.48 12.44 11.41
CA GLU A 109 -48.91 12.13 11.58
C GLU A 109 -49.23 10.65 11.21
N PRO A 110 -49.67 9.81 12.17
CA PRO A 110 -49.90 8.38 11.93
C PRO A 110 -51.31 7.99 11.48
N GLU A 111 -52.25 8.93 11.36
CA GLU A 111 -53.71 8.69 11.29
C GLU A 111 -54.11 7.71 10.19
N PHE A 112 -53.43 7.76 9.04
CA PHE A 112 -53.67 6.88 7.89
C PHE A 112 -53.46 5.38 8.19
N LEU A 113 -52.69 5.04 9.23
CA LEU A 113 -52.48 3.65 9.66
C LEU A 113 -53.76 3.00 10.19
N ASN A 114 -54.78 3.78 10.56
CA ASN A 114 -56.08 3.26 10.98
C ASN A 114 -56.92 2.75 9.79
N GLU A 115 -56.65 3.23 8.57
CA GLU A 115 -57.36 2.83 7.35
C GLU A 115 -56.69 1.66 6.62
N MET A 116 -55.40 1.41 6.91
CA MET A 116 -54.63 0.30 6.35
C MET A 116 -54.96 -1.04 7.01
N SER A 117 -55.08 -2.10 6.22
CA SER A 117 -55.10 -3.48 6.72
C SER A 117 -53.76 -3.91 7.33
N ALA A 118 -53.74 -4.99 8.13
CA ALA A 118 -52.51 -5.48 8.75
C ALA A 118 -51.38 -5.80 7.73
N GLU A 119 -51.71 -6.31 6.54
CA GLU A 119 -50.74 -6.58 5.46
C GLU A 119 -50.16 -5.29 4.87
N GLU A 120 -50.97 -4.24 4.72
CA GLU A 120 -50.53 -2.91 4.29
C GLU A 120 -49.68 -2.22 5.37
N ARG A 121 -50.01 -2.40 6.65
CA ARG A 121 -49.19 -1.93 7.78
C ARG A 121 -47.84 -2.64 7.84
N GLU A 122 -47.79 -3.98 7.72
CA GLU A 122 -46.50 -4.70 7.63
C GLU A 122 -45.65 -4.18 6.46
N ARG A 123 -46.28 -3.97 5.29
CA ARG A 123 -45.59 -3.46 4.10
C ARG A 123 -45.09 -2.02 4.27
N PHE A 124 -45.87 -1.15 4.92
CA PHE A 124 -45.45 0.22 5.24
C PHE A 124 -44.28 0.24 6.23
N TRP A 125 -44.39 -0.49 7.34
CA TRP A 125 -43.33 -0.54 8.35
C TRP A 125 -42.05 -1.21 7.82
N SER A 126 -42.17 -2.14 6.86
CA SER A 126 -41.01 -2.72 6.14
C SER A 126 -40.20 -1.70 5.32
N ALA A 127 -40.70 -0.48 5.11
CA ALA A 127 -39.96 0.60 4.45
C ALA A 127 -39.16 1.49 5.43
N VAL A 128 -39.31 1.29 6.74
CA VAL A 128 -38.56 2.01 7.79
C VAL A 128 -37.27 1.23 8.10
N PRO A 129 -36.06 1.69 7.69
CA PRO A 129 -34.87 0.81 7.60
C PRO A 129 -34.32 0.26 8.93
N THR A 130 -34.74 0.79 10.07
CA THR A 130 -34.31 0.36 11.41
C THR A 130 -35.14 -0.75 12.03
N LEU A 131 -36.31 -1.05 11.47
CA LEU A 131 -37.24 -2.02 12.04
C LEU A 131 -36.91 -3.43 11.58
N ASP A 132 -36.71 -4.35 12.53
CA ASP A 132 -36.64 -5.78 12.21
C ASP A 132 -38.04 -6.40 12.09
N ALA A 133 -38.13 -7.61 11.54
CA ALA A 133 -39.42 -8.24 11.23
C ALA A 133 -40.30 -8.48 12.49
N ALA A 134 -39.71 -8.57 13.69
CA ALA A 134 -40.47 -8.68 14.93
C ALA A 134 -41.07 -7.32 15.35
N MET A 135 -40.37 -6.22 15.10
CA MET A 135 -40.91 -4.86 15.28
C MET A 135 -42.03 -4.56 14.28
N ILE A 136 -41.82 -4.89 13.00
CA ILE A 136 -42.81 -4.72 11.93
C ILE A 136 -44.09 -5.51 12.26
N HIS A 137 -43.96 -6.76 12.67
CA HIS A 137 -45.10 -7.61 13.05
C HIS A 137 -45.81 -7.12 14.32
N TYR A 138 -45.06 -6.63 15.32
CA TYR A 138 -45.62 -5.96 16.49
C TYR A 138 -46.49 -4.76 16.09
N LEU A 139 -46.01 -3.90 15.18
CA LEU A 139 -46.73 -2.69 14.75
C LEU A 139 -47.92 -2.97 13.84
N ALA A 140 -47.93 -4.12 13.15
CA ALA A 140 -49.12 -4.62 12.50
C ALA A 140 -50.15 -5.12 13.53
N LEU A 141 -49.71 -5.90 14.53
CA LEU A 141 -50.58 -6.41 15.61
C LEU A 141 -51.10 -5.32 16.55
N SER A 142 -50.36 -4.23 16.76
CA SER A 142 -50.70 -3.19 17.76
C SER A 142 -51.94 -2.35 17.41
N ARG A 143 -52.56 -2.56 16.24
CA ARG A 143 -53.86 -1.96 15.84
C ARG A 143 -54.92 -3.01 15.49
N GLU A 144 -54.66 -4.29 15.76
CA GLU A 144 -55.65 -5.36 15.64
C GLU A 144 -56.33 -5.66 16.99
N PRO A 145 -57.52 -6.28 16.99
CA PRO A 145 -58.12 -6.85 18.20
C PRO A 145 -57.20 -7.83 18.93
N ALA A 146 -57.28 -7.85 20.26
CA ALA A 146 -56.49 -8.76 21.08
C ALA A 146 -56.80 -10.23 20.72
N GLY A 147 -55.77 -10.99 20.33
CA GLY A 147 -55.90 -12.39 19.91
C GLY A 147 -56.07 -12.62 18.40
N THR A 148 -56.12 -11.56 17.58
CA THR A 148 -55.99 -11.67 16.11
C THR A 148 -54.66 -12.31 15.73
N ILE A 149 -54.68 -13.12 14.67
CA ILE A 149 -53.47 -13.69 14.05
C ILE A 149 -53.21 -12.99 12.71
N VAL A 150 -52.06 -12.33 12.60
CA VAL A 150 -51.59 -11.68 11.38
C VAL A 150 -50.62 -12.61 10.65
N HIS A 151 -50.70 -12.67 9.32
CA HIS A 151 -49.78 -13.49 8.54
C HIS A 151 -48.41 -12.83 8.41
N GLN A 152 -47.36 -13.50 8.89
CA GLN A 152 -45.98 -13.05 8.72
C GLN A 152 -45.09 -14.22 8.24
N VAL A 153 -44.11 -13.94 7.39
CA VAL A 153 -43.33 -14.95 6.63
C VAL A 153 -42.37 -15.81 7.48
N ASP A 154 -41.86 -15.26 8.57
CA ASP A 154 -41.03 -15.95 9.56
C ASP A 154 -41.90 -16.79 10.51
N LEU A 155 -43.01 -16.23 11.00
CA LEU A 155 -44.04 -16.97 11.74
C LEU A 155 -44.50 -18.22 10.97
N ALA A 156 -44.90 -18.04 9.71
CA ALA A 156 -45.31 -19.11 8.81
C ALA A 156 -44.22 -20.19 8.67
N ARG A 157 -42.98 -19.77 8.40
CA ARG A 157 -41.83 -20.66 8.22
C ARG A 157 -41.49 -21.45 9.48
N VAL A 158 -41.50 -20.79 10.64
CA VAL A 158 -41.13 -21.43 11.92
C VAL A 158 -42.24 -22.38 12.37
N ALA A 159 -43.51 -21.99 12.31
CA ALA A 159 -44.63 -22.86 12.66
C ALA A 159 -44.67 -24.14 11.81
N GLN A 160 -44.44 -24.02 10.49
CA GLN A 160 -44.33 -25.18 9.58
C GLN A 160 -43.10 -26.07 9.87
N ARG A 161 -41.97 -25.49 10.27
CA ARG A 161 -40.73 -26.25 10.60
C ARG A 161 -40.77 -26.91 11.98
N LEU A 162 -41.51 -26.33 12.93
CA LEU A 162 -41.83 -26.95 14.22
C LEU A 162 -42.86 -28.08 14.07
N GLY A 163 -43.67 -28.06 13.01
CA GLY A 163 -44.78 -29.00 12.81
C GLY A 163 -46.06 -28.60 13.55
N LEU A 164 -46.17 -27.34 13.97
CA LEU A 164 -47.41 -26.79 14.57
C LEU A 164 -48.54 -26.73 13.53
N ILE A 165 -48.21 -26.39 12.28
CA ILE A 165 -49.15 -26.29 11.17
C ILE A 165 -48.67 -27.06 9.95
N GLY A 166 -49.60 -27.43 9.07
CA GLY A 166 -49.29 -28.09 7.81
C GLY A 166 -48.52 -27.19 6.84
N LYS A 167 -47.86 -27.80 5.85
CA LYS A 167 -47.19 -27.05 4.77
C LYS A 167 -48.21 -26.19 4.02
N SER A 168 -47.99 -24.88 3.98
CA SER A 168 -48.87 -23.91 3.33
C SER A 168 -48.06 -22.86 2.56
N SER A 169 -48.50 -22.55 1.34
CA SER A 169 -48.04 -21.40 0.55
C SER A 169 -49.09 -20.29 0.48
N SER A 170 -50.17 -20.39 1.27
CA SER A 170 -51.28 -19.44 1.28
C SER A 170 -51.39 -18.77 2.65
N SER A 171 -51.23 -17.45 2.67
CA SER A 171 -51.30 -16.64 3.90
C SER A 171 -52.60 -16.88 4.68
N LYS A 172 -53.73 -16.96 3.97
CA LYS A 172 -55.06 -17.20 4.56
C LYS A 172 -55.18 -18.59 5.19
N LYS A 173 -54.56 -19.62 4.59
CA LYS A 173 -54.51 -20.95 5.20
C LYS A 173 -53.56 -20.97 6.40
N THR A 174 -52.41 -20.32 6.32
CA THR A 174 -51.46 -20.24 7.43
C THR A 174 -52.07 -19.56 8.66
N VAL A 175 -52.82 -18.46 8.48
CA VAL A 175 -53.57 -17.81 9.58
C VAL A 175 -54.58 -18.77 10.17
N LYS A 176 -55.46 -19.36 9.34
CA LYS A 176 -56.47 -20.30 9.85
C LYS A 176 -55.84 -21.48 10.60
N ASP A 177 -54.82 -22.11 10.03
CA ASP A 177 -54.14 -23.26 10.66
C ASP A 177 -53.49 -22.88 12.02
N LEU A 178 -53.15 -21.61 12.23
CA LEU A 178 -52.68 -21.07 13.52
C LEU A 178 -53.83 -20.72 14.47
N GLU A 179 -54.98 -20.26 13.96
CA GLU A 179 -56.18 -20.00 14.76
C GLU A 179 -56.81 -21.30 15.29
N ASP A 180 -56.82 -22.34 14.45
CA ASP A 180 -57.30 -23.70 14.74
C ASP A 180 -56.43 -24.40 15.83
N LEU A 181 -55.28 -23.82 16.25
CA LEU A 181 -54.50 -24.32 17.40
C LEU A 181 -55.20 -24.06 18.75
N GLY A 182 -56.06 -23.04 18.83
CA GLY A 182 -56.78 -22.69 20.06
C GLY A 182 -57.06 -21.19 20.23
N ALA A 183 -58.16 -20.87 20.93
CA ALA A 183 -58.51 -19.50 21.32
C ALA A 183 -57.81 -19.07 22.62
N GLU A 184 -57.74 -19.96 23.61
CA GLU A 184 -57.15 -19.71 24.95
C GLU A 184 -55.62 -19.53 24.96
N LEU A 185 -54.97 -19.67 23.80
CA LEU A 185 -53.52 -19.55 23.65
C LEU A 185 -53.07 -18.10 23.77
N ASP A 186 -51.87 -17.88 24.31
CA ASP A 186 -51.19 -16.59 24.21
C ASP A 186 -50.67 -16.36 22.79
N ARG A 187 -51.60 -16.01 21.90
CA ARG A 187 -51.35 -15.77 20.46
C ARG A 187 -50.37 -14.62 20.23
N LEU A 188 -50.24 -13.67 21.16
CA LEU A 188 -49.25 -12.59 21.07
C LEU A 188 -47.84 -13.11 21.37
N GLN A 189 -47.68 -13.89 22.45
CA GLN A 189 -46.43 -14.58 22.79
C GLN A 189 -46.00 -15.57 21.70
N LEU A 190 -46.96 -16.30 21.11
CA LEU A 190 -46.70 -17.23 20.02
C LEU A 190 -46.18 -16.49 18.79
N GLN A 191 -46.95 -15.51 18.29
CA GLN A 191 -46.62 -14.77 17.06
C GLN A 191 -45.24 -14.09 17.15
N LEU A 192 -45.06 -13.18 18.11
CA LEU A 192 -43.82 -12.42 18.27
C LEU A 192 -42.63 -13.32 18.64
N GLY A 193 -42.86 -14.39 19.41
CA GLY A 193 -41.83 -15.36 19.76
C GLY A 193 -41.35 -16.18 18.56
N LEU A 194 -42.26 -16.65 17.70
CA LEU A 194 -41.89 -17.42 16.50
C LEU A 194 -41.25 -16.53 15.42
N VAL A 195 -41.66 -15.26 15.27
CA VAL A 195 -40.94 -14.31 14.39
C VAL A 195 -39.53 -14.05 14.90
N ARG A 196 -39.34 -13.84 16.22
CA ARG A 196 -37.99 -13.69 16.84
C ARG A 196 -37.10 -14.93 16.61
N ILE A 197 -37.63 -16.15 16.78
CA ILE A 197 -36.92 -17.39 16.41
C ILE A 197 -36.53 -17.39 14.91
N GLY A 198 -37.44 -16.93 14.06
CA GLY A 198 -37.29 -16.86 12.61
C GLY A 198 -36.14 -15.98 12.13
N ILE A 199 -36.02 -14.77 12.68
CA ILE A 199 -34.94 -13.82 12.34
C ILE A 199 -33.61 -14.16 13.01
N GLU A 200 -33.62 -14.67 14.25
CA GLU A 200 -32.38 -14.91 14.99
C GLU A 200 -31.69 -16.23 14.63
N THR A 201 -32.45 -17.28 14.29
CA THR A 201 -31.90 -18.64 14.18
C THR A 201 -32.51 -19.49 13.07
N CYS A 202 -33.79 -19.32 12.73
CA CYS A 202 -34.49 -20.19 11.79
C CYS A 202 -34.56 -19.59 10.38
N ASP A 203 -33.42 -19.13 9.84
CA ASP A 203 -33.30 -18.56 8.49
C ASP A 203 -33.88 -19.48 7.39
N ALA A 204 -34.38 -18.87 6.31
CA ALA A 204 -34.95 -19.56 5.17
C ALA A 204 -33.98 -20.55 4.49
N ARG A 205 -32.67 -20.23 4.42
CA ARG A 205 -31.67 -20.99 3.66
C ARG A 205 -30.70 -21.78 4.54
N ASN A 206 -30.20 -21.16 5.61
CA ASN A 206 -29.16 -21.71 6.49
C ASN A 206 -29.53 -21.52 7.98
N PRO A 207 -30.55 -22.24 8.49
CA PRO A 207 -30.97 -22.10 9.88
C PRO A 207 -29.91 -22.62 10.85
N ALA A 208 -29.53 -21.78 11.82
CA ALA A 208 -28.66 -22.10 12.95
C ALA A 208 -29.42 -22.93 13.99
N CYS A 209 -29.86 -24.14 13.61
CA CYS A 209 -30.60 -25.05 14.48
C CYS A 209 -29.84 -25.43 15.76
N ASP A 210 -28.51 -25.35 15.75
CA ASP A 210 -27.63 -25.52 16.91
C ASP A 210 -27.69 -24.38 17.94
N LEU A 211 -28.21 -23.21 17.56
CA LEU A 211 -28.42 -22.05 18.44
C LEU A 211 -29.93 -21.75 18.68
N CYS A 212 -30.83 -22.52 18.08
CA CYS A 212 -32.27 -22.30 18.15
C CYS A 212 -32.83 -22.69 19.52
N LYS A 213 -33.53 -21.75 20.18
CA LYS A 213 -34.12 -21.95 21.51
C LYS A 213 -35.22 -23.03 21.55
N LEU A 214 -35.79 -23.37 20.38
CA LEU A 214 -36.79 -24.43 20.20
C LEU A 214 -36.22 -25.69 19.52
N ALA A 215 -34.89 -25.87 19.49
CA ALA A 215 -34.25 -27.00 18.82
C ALA A 215 -34.68 -28.38 19.37
N SER A 216 -34.94 -28.48 20.68
CA SER A 216 -35.45 -29.69 21.36
C SER A 216 -36.80 -30.19 20.82
N PHE A 217 -37.64 -29.23 20.40
CA PHE A 217 -39.02 -29.39 19.95
C PHE A 217 -39.15 -29.55 18.44
N CYS A 218 -38.18 -29.04 17.67
CA CYS A 218 -38.24 -29.00 16.22
C CYS A 218 -37.84 -30.36 15.59
N PRO A 219 -38.71 -31.02 14.79
CA PRO A 219 -38.37 -32.28 14.12
C PRO A 219 -37.31 -32.15 13.02
N MET A 220 -37.00 -30.91 12.58
CA MET A 220 -35.98 -30.63 11.58
C MET A 220 -34.57 -30.42 12.17
N SER A 221 -34.46 -30.04 13.45
CA SER A 221 -33.21 -29.54 14.04
C SER A 221 -32.07 -30.57 14.02
N GLU A 222 -32.35 -31.79 14.47
CA GLU A 222 -31.37 -32.88 14.59
C GLU A 222 -30.72 -33.20 13.25
N LYS A 223 -31.52 -33.27 12.18
CA LYS A 223 -31.03 -33.48 10.82
C LYS A 223 -30.11 -32.33 10.36
N VAL A 224 -30.55 -31.08 10.51
CA VAL A 224 -29.76 -29.91 10.10
C VAL A 224 -28.44 -29.82 10.86
N ILE A 225 -28.46 -30.10 12.17
CA ILE A 225 -27.26 -30.12 13.02
C ILE A 225 -26.30 -31.23 12.58
N ALA A 226 -26.80 -32.41 12.20
CA ALA A 226 -25.98 -33.50 11.69
C ALA A 226 -25.37 -33.18 10.31
N GLU A 227 -26.16 -32.61 9.39
CA GLU A 227 -25.69 -32.20 8.06
C GLU A 227 -24.63 -31.07 8.16
N LYS A 228 -24.85 -30.07 9.01
CA LYS A 228 -23.89 -28.99 9.32
C LYS A 228 -22.56 -29.55 9.84
N LYS A 229 -22.61 -30.41 10.89
CA LYS A 229 -21.40 -31.05 11.45
C LYS A 229 -20.66 -31.93 10.44
N GLN A 230 -21.38 -32.61 9.53
CA GLN A 230 -20.74 -33.39 8.47
C GLN A 230 -20.06 -32.49 7.42
N ALA A 231 -20.65 -31.35 7.06
CA ALA A 231 -20.06 -30.38 6.16
C ALA A 231 -18.81 -29.71 6.78
N GLU A 232 -18.88 -29.29 8.04
CA GLU A 232 -17.76 -28.75 8.81
C GLU A 232 -16.59 -29.74 8.89
N LYS A 233 -16.87 -31.01 9.19
CA LYS A 233 -15.86 -32.08 9.19
C LYS A 233 -15.20 -32.23 7.80
N LYS A 234 -15.98 -32.34 6.73
CA LYS A 234 -15.46 -32.45 5.35
C LYS A 234 -14.60 -31.24 4.96
N ALA A 235 -15.00 -30.03 5.36
CA ALA A 235 -14.22 -28.81 5.12
C ALA A 235 -12.89 -28.79 5.90
N ALA A 236 -12.88 -29.29 7.14
CA ALA A 236 -11.65 -29.44 7.92
C ALA A 236 -10.71 -30.50 7.31
N GLU A 237 -11.25 -31.64 6.88
CA GLU A 237 -10.50 -32.71 6.20
C GLU A 237 -9.89 -32.22 4.87
N ALA A 238 -10.64 -31.44 4.08
CA ALA A 238 -10.13 -30.83 2.84
C ALA A 238 -8.99 -29.84 3.09
N ARG A 239 -9.15 -28.91 4.06
CA ARG A 239 -8.08 -27.96 4.46
C ARG A 239 -6.82 -28.68 4.97
N ALA A 240 -6.99 -29.78 5.72
CA ALA A 240 -5.87 -30.59 6.18
C ALA A 240 -5.15 -31.34 5.04
N ALA A 241 -5.87 -31.77 4.00
CA ALA A 241 -5.28 -32.36 2.81
C ALA A 241 -4.51 -31.31 1.98
N GLU A 242 -5.07 -30.12 1.79
CA GLU A 242 -4.44 -28.99 1.10
C GLU A 242 -3.15 -28.54 1.80
N ALA A 243 -3.16 -28.40 3.12
CA ALA A 243 -1.97 -28.05 3.90
C ALA A 243 -0.83 -29.09 3.74
N ARG A 244 -1.17 -30.40 3.76
CA ARG A 244 -0.19 -31.48 3.51
C ARG A 244 0.37 -31.45 2.09
N ALA A 245 -0.46 -31.13 1.09
CA ALA A 245 -0.01 -30.99 -0.30
C ALA A 245 0.93 -29.79 -0.47
N ALA A 246 0.62 -28.66 0.15
CA ALA A 246 1.48 -27.47 0.16
C ALA A 246 2.84 -27.73 0.85
N GLU A 247 2.85 -28.45 1.97
CA GLU A 247 4.09 -28.86 2.63
C GLU A 247 4.92 -29.84 1.78
N ALA A 248 4.28 -30.84 1.16
CA ALA A 248 4.96 -31.77 0.26
C ALA A 248 5.57 -31.03 -0.96
N ALA A 249 4.86 -30.04 -1.52
CA ALA A 249 5.36 -29.19 -2.60
C ALA A 249 6.55 -28.33 -2.15
N ARG A 250 6.51 -27.74 -0.95
CA ARG A 250 7.65 -27.01 -0.34
C ARG A 250 8.89 -27.90 -0.23
N LEU A 251 8.74 -29.09 0.34
CA LEU A 251 9.84 -30.06 0.52
C LEU A 251 10.37 -30.61 -0.81
N ALA A 252 9.54 -30.67 -1.86
CA ALA A 252 9.98 -31.00 -3.21
C ALA A 252 10.78 -29.85 -3.85
N ALA A 253 10.31 -28.61 -3.74
CA ALA A 253 11.00 -27.42 -4.25
C ALA A 253 12.36 -27.21 -3.57
N GLU A 254 12.45 -27.42 -2.26
CA GLU A 254 13.72 -27.36 -1.51
C GLU A 254 14.73 -28.40 -2.01
N LYS A 255 14.29 -29.64 -2.29
CA LYS A 255 15.13 -30.70 -2.87
C LYS A 255 15.57 -30.40 -4.31
N VAL A 256 14.79 -29.66 -5.08
CA VAL A 256 15.20 -29.17 -6.41
C VAL A 256 16.26 -28.08 -6.26
N ALA A 257 16.00 -27.05 -5.45
CA ALA A 257 16.94 -25.96 -5.20
C ALA A 257 18.29 -26.43 -4.63
N ALA A 258 18.29 -27.46 -3.77
CA ALA A 258 19.51 -28.10 -3.28
C ALA A 258 20.34 -28.74 -4.41
N LYS A 259 19.69 -29.48 -5.32
CA LYS A 259 20.35 -30.08 -6.50
C LYS A 259 20.86 -29.03 -7.48
N GLU A 260 20.16 -27.92 -7.63
CA GLU A 260 20.60 -26.81 -8.49
C GLU A 260 21.81 -26.08 -7.91
N ARG A 261 21.87 -25.89 -6.59
CA ARG A 261 23.07 -25.39 -5.90
C ARG A 261 24.26 -26.33 -6.09
N GLU A 262 24.10 -27.62 -5.83
CA GLU A 262 25.14 -28.65 -6.04
C GLU A 262 25.65 -28.66 -7.50
N LYS A 263 24.75 -28.49 -8.48
CA LYS A 263 25.09 -28.39 -9.90
C LYS A 263 25.86 -27.10 -10.23
N ALA A 264 25.46 -25.97 -9.63
CA ALA A 264 26.12 -24.68 -9.82
C ALA A 264 27.53 -24.66 -9.21
N GLU A 265 27.70 -25.19 -8.00
CA GLU A 265 29.01 -25.37 -7.35
C GLU A 265 29.96 -26.22 -8.21
N LYS A 266 29.45 -27.33 -8.76
CA LYS A 266 30.21 -28.21 -9.69
C LYS A 266 30.53 -27.54 -11.03
N LEU A 267 29.78 -26.54 -11.46
CA LEU A 267 30.09 -25.75 -12.66
C LEU A 267 31.16 -24.69 -12.34
N ALA A 268 30.97 -23.91 -11.29
CA ALA A 268 31.91 -22.89 -10.84
C ALA A 268 33.30 -23.49 -10.53
N ALA A 269 33.35 -24.69 -9.93
CA ALA A 269 34.60 -25.42 -9.70
C ALA A 269 35.32 -25.82 -11.01
N LYS A 270 34.58 -26.15 -12.09
CA LYS A 270 35.16 -26.41 -13.41
C LYS A 270 35.67 -25.14 -14.08
N GLU A 271 34.90 -24.05 -14.01
CA GLU A 271 35.27 -22.75 -14.57
C GLU A 271 36.53 -22.19 -13.89
N ALA A 272 36.60 -22.26 -12.55
CA ALA A 272 37.80 -21.93 -11.79
C ALA A 272 39.02 -22.79 -12.18
N ALA A 273 38.82 -24.09 -12.42
CA ALA A 273 39.89 -25.00 -12.87
C ALA A 273 40.33 -24.74 -14.33
N ILE A 274 39.47 -24.19 -15.19
CA ILE A 274 39.83 -23.72 -16.54
C ILE A 274 40.63 -22.42 -16.43
N ALA A 275 40.11 -21.42 -15.71
CA ALA A 275 40.79 -20.14 -15.51
C ALA A 275 42.19 -20.30 -14.86
N ALA A 276 42.34 -21.23 -13.92
CA ALA A 276 43.64 -21.57 -13.33
C ALA A 276 44.64 -22.14 -14.36
N LYS A 277 44.19 -22.97 -15.30
CA LYS A 277 45.03 -23.51 -16.39
C LYS A 277 45.40 -22.44 -17.41
N GLU A 278 44.45 -21.57 -17.77
CA GLU A 278 44.70 -20.45 -18.68
C GLU A 278 45.69 -19.45 -18.08
N LYS A 279 45.53 -19.11 -16.78
CA LYS A 279 46.50 -18.29 -16.06
C LYS A 279 47.88 -18.96 -16.03
N ALA A 280 47.98 -20.24 -15.66
CA ALA A 280 49.27 -20.95 -15.63
C ALA A 280 49.95 -20.99 -17.02
N LYS A 281 49.17 -21.08 -18.11
CA LYS A 281 49.67 -20.97 -19.49
C LYS A 281 50.17 -19.55 -19.79
N ALA A 282 49.44 -18.50 -19.40
CA ALA A 282 49.84 -17.11 -19.59
C ALA A 282 51.09 -16.76 -18.77
N ASP A 283 51.17 -17.19 -17.50
CA ASP A 283 52.34 -17.03 -16.63
C ASP A 283 53.58 -17.72 -17.25
N ALA A 284 53.43 -18.93 -17.80
CA ALA A 284 54.49 -19.65 -18.49
C ALA A 284 54.91 -18.98 -19.82
N GLU A 285 53.97 -18.40 -20.57
CA GLU A 285 54.27 -17.65 -21.79
C GLU A 285 54.98 -16.32 -21.47
N HIS A 286 54.54 -15.60 -20.43
CA HIS A 286 55.22 -14.40 -19.95
C HIS A 286 56.65 -14.72 -19.49
N ALA A 287 56.86 -15.82 -18.74
CA ALA A 287 58.20 -16.29 -18.36
C ALA A 287 59.08 -16.67 -19.57
N LYS A 288 58.48 -17.13 -20.68
CA LYS A 288 59.19 -17.37 -21.95
C LYS A 288 59.54 -16.07 -22.66
N GLN A 289 58.64 -15.09 -22.68
CA GLN A 289 58.91 -13.75 -23.24
C GLN A 289 59.99 -13.00 -22.45
N GLU A 290 59.96 -13.04 -21.11
CA GLU A 290 61.00 -12.44 -20.26
C GLU A 290 62.37 -13.08 -20.50
N LYS A 291 62.45 -14.41 -20.68
CA LYS A 291 63.70 -15.09 -21.07
C LYS A 291 64.20 -14.65 -22.45
N LEU A 292 63.30 -14.38 -23.41
CA LEU A 292 63.67 -13.85 -24.73
C LEU A 292 64.18 -12.40 -24.61
N LYS A 293 63.45 -11.51 -23.93
CA LYS A 293 63.89 -10.13 -23.67
C LYS A 293 65.23 -10.08 -22.94
N ALA A 294 65.45 -10.95 -21.96
CA ALA A 294 66.73 -11.05 -21.25
C ALA A 294 67.88 -11.50 -22.18
N ALA A 295 67.62 -12.44 -23.10
CA ALA A 295 68.60 -12.87 -24.10
C ALA A 295 68.88 -11.78 -25.16
N GLU A 296 67.88 -10.99 -25.55
CA GLU A 296 68.06 -9.83 -26.43
C GLU A 296 68.80 -8.70 -25.73
N LYS A 297 68.46 -8.41 -24.47
CA LYS A 297 69.20 -7.45 -23.65
C LYS A 297 70.66 -7.87 -23.48
N ALA A 298 70.95 -9.15 -23.21
CA ALA A 298 72.32 -9.64 -23.14
C ALA A 298 73.11 -9.48 -24.46
N LYS A 299 72.45 -9.60 -25.62
CA LYS A 299 73.05 -9.28 -26.93
C LYS A 299 73.27 -7.77 -27.10
N ALA A 300 72.33 -6.93 -26.66
CA ALA A 300 72.44 -5.48 -26.72
C ALA A 300 73.53 -4.93 -25.78
N ASP A 301 73.58 -5.40 -24.54
CA ASP A 301 74.60 -5.06 -23.53
C ASP A 301 76.00 -5.48 -24.03
N LYS A 302 76.13 -6.64 -24.70
CA LYS A 302 77.37 -7.05 -25.38
C LYS A 302 77.75 -6.08 -26.51
N LYS A 303 76.81 -5.74 -27.40
CA LYS A 303 77.07 -4.79 -28.49
C LYS A 303 77.49 -3.40 -27.96
N ALA A 304 76.84 -2.94 -26.89
CA ALA A 304 77.18 -1.68 -26.23
C ALA A 304 78.58 -1.74 -25.57
N ALA A 305 79.00 -2.90 -25.03
CA ALA A 305 80.36 -3.10 -24.55
C ALA A 305 81.40 -3.02 -25.69
N ASP A 306 81.13 -3.65 -26.85
CA ASP A 306 82.00 -3.59 -28.03
C ASP A 306 82.12 -2.14 -28.59
N GLU A 307 81.02 -1.39 -28.64
CA GLU A 307 81.02 0.04 -29.03
C GLU A 307 81.76 0.92 -28.02
N LYS A 308 81.59 0.66 -26.71
CA LYS A 308 82.29 1.40 -25.65
C LYS A 308 83.79 1.08 -25.61
N ALA A 309 84.20 -0.13 -25.98
CA ALA A 309 85.59 -0.50 -26.18
C ALA A 309 86.22 0.23 -27.39
N LYS A 310 85.49 0.37 -28.51
CA LYS A 310 85.93 1.22 -29.64
C LYS A 310 86.11 2.68 -29.21
N ALA A 311 85.11 3.27 -28.55
CA ALA A 311 85.18 4.67 -28.11
C ALA A 311 86.34 4.93 -27.13
N ALA A 312 86.64 3.97 -26.24
CA ALA A 312 87.80 4.04 -25.36
C ALA A 312 89.13 4.00 -26.12
N ALA A 313 89.24 3.18 -27.17
CA ALA A 313 90.43 3.11 -28.02
C ALA A 313 90.64 4.39 -28.85
N GLU A 314 89.57 5.00 -29.37
CA GLU A 314 89.64 6.28 -30.07
C GLU A 314 90.01 7.44 -29.14
N LYS A 315 89.43 7.50 -27.92
CA LYS A 315 89.81 8.51 -26.92
C LYS A 315 91.29 8.42 -26.55
N LYS A 316 91.84 7.20 -26.42
CA LYS A 316 93.27 7.00 -26.16
C LYS A 316 94.15 7.58 -27.27
N LYS A 317 93.79 7.34 -28.54
CA LYS A 317 94.50 7.92 -29.71
C LYS A 317 94.38 9.45 -29.76
N ALA A 318 93.24 10.02 -29.35
CA ALA A 318 93.05 11.47 -29.30
C ALA A 318 93.90 12.13 -28.19
N GLU A 319 93.97 11.53 -27.00
CA GLU A 319 94.81 12.01 -25.89
C GLU A 319 96.32 11.89 -26.20
N GLU A 320 96.71 10.84 -26.93
CA GLU A 320 98.07 10.66 -27.43
C GLU A 320 98.45 11.74 -28.45
N LYS A 321 97.62 11.95 -29.48
CA LYS A 321 97.84 13.00 -30.49
C LYS A 321 97.91 14.41 -29.88
N ALA A 322 97.02 14.73 -28.94
CA ALA A 322 97.04 16.03 -28.25
C ALA A 322 98.35 16.27 -27.45
N ARG A 323 99.01 15.19 -27.01
CA ARG A 323 100.31 15.24 -26.32
C ARG A 323 101.48 15.51 -27.29
N GLU A 324 101.36 15.10 -28.54
CA GLU A 324 102.30 15.42 -29.61
C GLU A 324 102.12 16.85 -30.15
N ASP A 325 100.87 17.26 -30.43
CA ASP A 325 100.54 18.62 -30.88
C ASP A 325 101.03 19.69 -29.88
N LYS A 326 100.99 19.40 -28.57
CA LYS A 326 101.58 20.27 -27.54
C LYS A 326 103.10 20.40 -27.66
N LYS A 327 103.82 19.28 -27.85
CA LYS A 327 105.29 19.29 -28.06
C LYS A 327 105.67 20.07 -29.32
N ALA A 328 104.89 19.94 -30.39
CA ALA A 328 105.12 20.67 -31.64
C ALA A 328 105.00 22.20 -31.45
N ARG A 329 103.99 22.66 -30.71
CA ARG A 329 103.80 24.10 -30.41
C ARG A 329 104.92 24.68 -29.53
N GLU A 330 105.38 23.93 -28.54
CA GLU A 330 106.50 24.37 -27.66
C GLU A 330 107.86 24.41 -28.40
N ALA A 331 108.01 23.65 -29.49
CA ALA A 331 109.16 23.76 -30.40
C ALA A 331 109.07 24.97 -31.34
N ALA A 332 107.90 25.20 -31.96
CA ALA A 332 107.69 26.30 -32.91
C ALA A 332 107.95 27.68 -32.29
N ALA A 333 107.46 27.92 -31.07
CA ALA A 333 107.65 29.18 -30.34
C ALA A 333 109.13 29.53 -30.05
N LYS A 334 110.04 28.54 -30.06
CA LYS A 334 111.50 28.77 -29.94
C LYS A 334 112.19 29.08 -31.27
N ALA A 335 111.53 28.83 -32.41
CA ALA A 335 112.07 29.15 -33.73
C ALA A 335 111.79 30.61 -34.13
N GLU A 336 110.53 31.08 -34.02
CA GLU A 336 110.16 32.45 -34.41
C GLU A 336 110.97 33.52 -33.67
N LYS A 337 111.18 33.35 -32.35
CA LYS A 337 111.96 34.33 -31.56
C LYS A 337 113.40 34.48 -32.07
N LYS A 338 114.02 33.43 -32.63
CA LYS A 338 115.36 33.49 -33.25
C LYS A 338 115.37 34.04 -34.68
N ALA A 339 114.23 34.09 -35.37
CA ALA A 339 114.12 34.69 -36.69
C ALA A 339 113.95 36.23 -36.62
N ALA A 340 113.15 36.71 -35.65
CA ALA A 340 112.82 38.12 -35.51
C ALA A 340 114.04 39.02 -35.16
N GLU A 341 115.00 38.51 -34.38
CA GLU A 341 116.19 39.30 -33.97
C GLU A 341 117.23 39.50 -35.09
N LYS A 342 117.18 38.76 -36.21
CA LYS A 342 118.24 38.80 -37.23
C LYS A 342 118.01 39.80 -38.38
N LEU A 343 116.77 40.26 -38.60
CA LEU A 343 116.43 41.14 -39.75
C LEU A 343 116.08 42.59 -39.35
N ALA A 344 116.12 42.93 -38.05
CA ALA A 344 115.86 44.27 -37.56
C ALA A 344 117.09 45.20 -37.55
N ALA A 345 118.27 44.71 -37.95
CA ALA A 345 119.54 45.42 -37.82
C ALA A 345 119.92 46.34 -39.00
N GLU A 346 119.37 46.12 -40.21
CA GLU A 346 119.86 46.76 -41.45
C GLU A 346 118.80 47.55 -42.24
N LYS A 347 117.95 48.36 -41.57
CA LYS A 347 117.23 49.45 -42.29
C LYS A 347 116.79 50.67 -41.47
N LYS A 348 117.68 51.20 -40.60
CA LYS A 348 117.57 52.57 -40.05
C LYS A 348 118.89 53.36 -40.16
N ALA A 349 119.40 53.45 -41.37
CA ALA A 349 120.31 54.50 -41.82
C ALA A 349 119.90 54.87 -43.26
N ALA A 350 119.86 56.18 -43.59
CA ALA A 350 119.25 56.73 -44.82
C ALA A 350 117.78 56.25 -45.04
N ASP A 351 116.75 56.87 -44.47
CA ASP A 351 116.58 58.25 -43.98
C ASP A 351 116.64 59.34 -45.06
N LYS A 352 115.79 60.38 -44.90
CA LYS A 352 115.83 61.71 -45.53
C LYS A 352 115.72 61.81 -47.08
N LYS A 353 114.47 61.78 -47.60
CA LYS A 353 113.98 62.72 -48.64
C LYS A 353 112.47 62.57 -48.94
N ALA A 354 111.81 63.69 -49.29
CA ALA A 354 110.48 63.80 -49.94
C ALA A 354 109.27 63.22 -49.13
N ALA A 355 108.22 63.93 -48.71
CA ALA A 355 107.55 65.16 -49.20
C ALA A 355 107.05 65.04 -50.66
N GLU A 356 105.78 65.29 -51.01
CA GLU A 356 104.66 65.91 -50.27
C GLU A 356 103.31 65.53 -50.96
N LYS A 357 102.20 66.21 -50.59
CA LYS A 357 100.94 66.34 -51.37
C LYS A 357 99.97 65.11 -51.40
N LYS A 358 98.64 65.22 -51.20
CA LYS A 358 97.73 66.13 -50.43
C LYS A 358 96.28 65.63 -50.64
N ALA A 359 95.44 65.67 -49.59
CA ALA A 359 93.95 65.74 -49.61
C ALA A 359 93.18 64.57 -50.30
N ALA A 360 91.86 64.33 -50.13
CA ALA A 360 90.74 65.03 -49.45
C ALA A 360 89.60 63.98 -49.12
N GLU A 361 88.37 64.23 -48.63
CA GLU A 361 87.68 65.09 -47.63
C GLU A 361 86.15 64.65 -47.62
N LYS A 362 85.22 64.85 -46.66
CA LYS A 362 85.17 65.37 -45.26
C LYS A 362 83.70 65.49 -44.72
N LYS A 363 83.34 64.76 -43.64
CA LYS A 363 82.03 64.86 -42.89
C LYS A 363 80.80 64.37 -43.71
N ALA A 364 79.52 64.36 -43.29
CA ALA A 364 78.76 64.82 -42.09
C ALA A 364 77.42 64.03 -41.93
N ALA A 365 76.48 64.41 -41.05
CA ALA A 365 76.45 64.21 -39.58
C ALA A 365 75.22 64.90 -38.90
N GLU A 366 74.66 64.28 -37.84
CA GLU A 366 73.77 64.86 -36.78
C GLU A 366 72.29 65.31 -37.07
N LYS A 367 71.50 65.33 -35.96
CA LYS A 367 70.18 65.98 -35.70
C LYS A 367 68.90 65.37 -36.36
N LYS A 368 67.68 65.52 -35.81
CA LYS A 368 67.16 66.20 -34.57
C LYS A 368 65.87 65.53 -34.02
N ALA A 369 65.27 66.04 -32.93
CA ALA A 369 64.02 65.55 -32.31
C ALA A 369 63.04 66.69 -31.89
N GLY A 370 61.79 66.33 -31.54
CA GLY A 370 60.71 67.21 -31.02
C GLY A 370 59.44 67.22 -31.91
N ALA A 371 58.23 67.55 -31.44
CA ALA A 371 57.76 67.80 -30.06
C ALA A 371 56.21 67.65 -29.94
N ALA A 372 55.73 67.64 -28.70
CA ALA A 372 54.41 67.21 -28.20
C ALA A 372 53.20 68.18 -28.36
N HIS A 373 52.07 67.76 -27.73
CA HIS A 373 50.98 68.53 -27.07
C HIS A 373 49.54 68.54 -27.64
N ALA A 374 48.61 68.56 -26.67
CA ALA A 374 47.19 68.99 -26.71
C ALA A 374 46.12 68.11 -27.41
N ALA A 375 44.83 68.15 -27.06
CA ALA A 375 44.16 68.43 -25.76
C ALA A 375 42.63 68.13 -25.84
N LYS A 376 42.00 67.84 -24.70
CA LYS A 376 40.54 68.03 -24.37
C LYS A 376 39.44 67.42 -25.27
N LYS A 377 38.51 66.71 -24.60
CA LYS A 377 37.03 66.76 -24.81
C LYS A 377 36.48 66.27 -26.18
N SER A 378 35.21 65.87 -26.31
CA SER A 378 34.08 65.68 -25.37
C SER A 378 33.02 64.77 -26.00
N ASP A 379 32.21 64.12 -25.16
CA ASP A 379 30.78 63.76 -25.35
C ASP A 379 30.29 63.03 -26.64
N GLY A 380 29.13 62.38 -26.50
CA GLY A 380 28.10 62.65 -27.52
C GLY A 380 27.35 61.50 -28.20
N ALA A 381 27.04 60.39 -27.52
CA ALA A 381 25.89 59.53 -27.87
C ALA A 381 25.99 58.80 -29.25
N LYS A 382 25.03 57.99 -29.73
CA LYS A 382 23.75 57.48 -29.19
C LYS A 382 23.43 56.10 -29.83
N LYS A 383 22.34 55.48 -29.37
CA LYS A 383 21.36 54.61 -30.08
C LYS A 383 21.58 54.44 -31.62
N SER A 384 21.33 53.27 -32.24
CA SER A 384 20.54 52.10 -31.80
C SER A 384 20.56 50.91 -32.78
N SER A 385 19.92 49.80 -32.36
CA SER A 385 19.50 48.60 -33.11
C SER A 385 20.55 47.49 -33.24
N GLY A 386 20.22 46.20 -33.10
CA GLY A 386 18.98 45.60 -32.57
C GLY A 386 17.99 45.06 -33.61
N ALA A 387 18.34 43.95 -34.25
CA ALA A 387 17.37 42.99 -34.81
C ALA A 387 17.99 41.58 -34.86
N LYS A 388 17.22 40.57 -34.43
CA LYS A 388 17.55 39.15 -34.61
C LYS A 388 17.23 38.72 -36.04
N LYS A 389 18.01 37.78 -36.61
CA LYS A 389 17.59 36.60 -37.41
C LYS A 389 18.82 35.70 -37.56
N SER A 390 18.91 34.52 -36.93
CA SER A 390 18.15 33.26 -37.14
C SER A 390 18.61 32.40 -38.34
N GLY A 391 19.83 31.87 -38.27
CA GLY A 391 20.10 30.43 -38.46
C GLY A 391 20.01 29.77 -39.84
N SER A 392 20.28 28.46 -39.82
CA SER A 392 20.10 27.44 -40.87
C SER A 392 21.27 27.12 -41.84
N LYS A 393 22.13 26.21 -41.37
CA LYS A 393 22.26 24.85 -41.93
C LYS A 393 22.86 24.66 -43.34
N LYS A 394 24.14 24.30 -43.38
CA LYS A 394 24.82 23.32 -44.27
C LYS A 394 26.18 23.00 -43.63
N ARG A 395 26.72 21.79 -43.71
CA ARG A 395 26.21 20.54 -44.31
C ARG A 395 25.66 19.59 -43.24
#